data_AF-A0A940CT50-F1
#
_entry.id   AF-A0A940CT50-F1
#
_cell.length_a   1.000
_cell.length_b   1.000
_cell.length_c   1.000
_cell.angle_alpha   90.00
_cell.angle_beta   90.00
_cell.angle_gamma   90.00
#
_symmetry.space_group_name_H-M   'P 1'
#
loop_
_entity.id
_entity.type
_entity.pdbx_description
1 polymer ?
#
loop_
_entity_poly.entity_id
_entity_poly.type
_entity_poly.pdbx_seq_one_letter_code
_entity_poly.pdbx_strand_id
1 'polypeptide(L)' 'MKTDIWTMRPDGTDMKQLTTGANDRCHRFSPVWSPDARRIAYTEELVIV' A
#
# COMPACT_ATOMS: atom_id res chain seq x y z
N MET A 1 -12.55 -6.88 -5.39
CA MET A 1 -11.65 -7.01 -4.20
C MET A 1 -10.70 -5.85 -4.26
N LYS A 2 -10.38 -5.21 -3.13
CA LYS A 2 -9.47 -4.06 -3.06
C LYS A 2 -8.11 -4.52 -2.55
N THR A 3 -7.03 -3.94 -3.06
CA THR A 3 -5.66 -4.20 -2.57
C THR A 3 -5.07 -2.91 -2.00
N ASP A 4 -4.60 -2.97 -0.76
CA ASP A 4 -3.97 -1.86 -0.06
C ASP A 4 -2.57 -2.25 0.40
N ILE A 5 -1.73 -1.23 0.64
CA ILE A 5 -0.36 -1.39 1.12
C ILE A 5 -0.32 -1.27 2.64
N TRP A 6 0.37 -2.23 3.26
CA TRP A 6 0.59 -2.35 4.69
C TRP A 6 2.08 -2.50 4.99
N THR A 7 2.49 -2.08 6.18
CA THR A 7 3.83 -2.32 6.73
C THR A 7 3.73 -3.06 8.05
N MET A 8 4.76 -3.83 8.37
CA MET A 8 4.89 -4.56 9.63
C MET A 8 6.38 -4.75 9.90
N ARG A 9 6.76 -4.89 11.17
CA ARG A 9 8.11 -5.30 11.52
C ARG A 9 8.34 -6.77 11.14
N PRO A 10 9.61 -7.18 10.91
CA PRO A 10 9.93 -8.57 10.59
C PRO A 10 9.49 -9.59 11.64
N ASP A 11 9.34 -9.16 12.90
CA ASP A 11 8.86 -9.98 14.02
C ASP A 11 7.32 -10.12 14.06
N GLY A 12 6.60 -9.54 13.11
CA GLY A 12 5.14 -9.59 13.05
C GLY A 12 4.43 -8.49 13.85
N THR A 13 5.16 -7.61 14.52
CA THR A 13 4.57 -6.52 15.31
C THR A 13 4.45 -5.22 14.49
N ASP A 14 3.77 -4.21 15.05
CA ASP A 14 3.69 -2.85 14.45
C ASP A 14 3.05 -2.84 13.05
N MET A 15 1.98 -3.62 12.88
CA MET A 15 1.23 -3.67 11.64
C MET A 15 0.47 -2.35 11.43
N LYS A 16 0.74 -1.68 10.31
CA LYS A 16 0.17 -0.37 9.98
C LYS A 16 -0.29 -0.34 8.53
N GLN A 17 -1.52 0.12 8.33
CA GLN A 17 -2.04 0.42 6.99
C GLN A 17 -1.50 1.77 6.52
N LEU A 18 -0.92 1.80 5.32
CA LEU A 18 -0.38 3.04 4.76
C LEU A 18 -1.32 3.70 3.75
N THR A 19 -2.26 2.94 3.20
CA THR A 19 -3.16 3.43 2.17
C THR A 19 -4.60 3.13 2.54
N THR A 20 -5.42 4.18 2.56
CA THR A 20 -6.82 4.16 3.01
C THR A 20 -7.72 4.83 1.97
N GLY A 21 -7.58 4.48 0.70
CA GLY A 21 -8.46 5.04 -0.33
C GLY A 21 -9.88 4.50 -0.15
N ALA A 22 -10.87 5.39 -0.17
CA ALA A 22 -12.29 5.08 -0.02
C ALA A 22 -12.91 4.37 -1.24
N ASN A 23 -12.18 4.30 -2.36
CA ASN A 23 -12.66 3.68 -3.58
C ASN A 23 -12.27 2.21 -3.63
N ASP A 24 -13.24 1.33 -3.45
CA ASP A 24 -13.07 -0.14 -3.54
C ASP A 24 -12.72 -0.63 -4.96
N ARG A 25 -12.73 0.27 -5.95
CA ARG A 25 -12.30 0.01 -7.34
C ARG A 25 -10.85 0.38 -7.61
N CYS A 26 -10.12 0.91 -6.63
CA CYS A 26 -8.69 1.19 -6.79
C CYS A 26 -7.86 0.06 -6.19
N HIS A 27 -6.89 -0.43 -6.97
CA HIS A 27 -5.87 -1.36 -6.51
C HIS A 27 -4.54 -0.62 -6.36
N ARG A 28 -3.89 -0.78 -5.20
CA ARG A 28 -2.54 -0.27 -4.95
C ARG A 28 -1.56 -1.42 -4.85
N PHE A 29 -0.52 -1.40 -5.68
CA PHE A 29 0.42 -2.51 -5.80
C PHE A 29 1.85 -2.03 -6.12
N SER A 30 2.76 -2.99 -6.24
CA SER A 30 4.20 -2.77 -6.50
C SER A 30 4.88 -1.75 -5.58
N PRO A 31 4.75 -1.87 -4.24
CA PRO A 31 5.38 -0.93 -3.33
C PRO A 31 6.92 -1.06 -3.39
N VAL A 32 7.61 0.08 -3.42
CA VAL A 32 9.07 0.16 -3.26
C VAL A 32 9.43 1.25 -2.26
N TRP A 33 10.34 0.93 -1.34
CA TRP A 33 10.84 1.88 -0.36
C TRP A 33 11.83 2.86 -0.99
N SER A 34 11.79 4.11 -0.54
CA SER A 34 12.90 5.03 -0.75
C SER A 34 14.15 4.54 0.02
N PRO A 35 15.37 4.85 -0.43
CA PRO A 35 16.60 4.41 0.25
C PRO A 35 16.72 4.87 1.71
N ASP A 36 16.10 6.00 2.05
CA ASP A 36 16.05 6.54 3.42
C ASP A 36 14.92 5.98 4.28
N ALA A 37 14.13 5.03 3.77
CA ALA A 37 12.98 4.39 4.41
C ALA A 37 11.86 5.36 4.87
N ARG A 38 11.83 6.59 4.37
CA ARG A 38 10.82 7.59 4.76
C ARG A 38 9.58 7.60 3.87
N ARG A 39 9.66 7.02 2.67
CA ARG A 39 8.59 7.04 1.68
C ARG A 39 8.46 5.68 1.00
N ILE A 40 7.26 5.39 0.53
CA ILE A 40 6.97 4.27 -0.36
C ILE A 40 6.38 4.84 -1.65
N ALA A 41 6.97 4.49 -2.79
CA ALA A 41 6.34 4.68 -4.08
C ALA A 41 5.49 3.44 -4.42
N TYR A 42 4.35 3.65 -5.07
CA TYR A 42 3.45 2.58 -5.47
C TYR A 42 2.68 2.96 -6.74
N THR A 43 2.11 1.96 -7.40
CA THR A 43 1.20 2.14 -8.53
C THR A 43 -0.24 2.01 -8.05
N GLU A 44 -1.12 2.86 -8.58
CA GLU A 44 -2.56 2.76 -8.38
C GLU A 44 -3.24 2.53 -9.73
N GLU A 45 -4.13 1.55 -9.78
CA GLU A 45 -4.97 1.24 -10.94
C GLU A 45 -6.44 1.39 -10.55
N LEU A 46 -7.17 2.21 -11.33
CA LEU A 46 -8.61 2.33 -11.21
C LEU A 46 -9.28 1.35 -12.17
N VAL A 47 -10.10 0.46 -11.63
CA VAL A 47 -10.94 -0.44 -12.43
C VAL A 47 -12.24 0.28 -12.77
N ILE A 48 -12.43 0.55 -14.05
CA ILE A 48 -13.66 1.11 -14.60
C ILE A 48 -14.47 -0.07 -15.17
N VAL A 49 -15.70 -0.24 -14.69
CA VAL A 49 -16.68 -1.22 -15.20
C VAL A 49 -17.64 -0.57 -16.15
#